data_AF-A0A534C937-F1
#
_entry.id   AF-A0A534C937-F1
#
_cell.length_a   1.000
_cell.length_b   1.000
_cell.length_c   1.000
_cell.angle_alpha   90.00
_cell.angle_beta   90.00
_cell.angle_gamma   90.00
#
_symmetry.space_group_name_H-M   'P 1'
#
loop_
_entity.id
_entity.type
_entity.pdbx_description
1 polymer ?
#
loop_
_entity_poly.entity_id
_entity_poly.type
_entity_poly.pdbx_seq_one_letter_code
_entity_poly.pdbx_strand_id
1 'polypeptide(L)' 'MSQERRSLRLAVRELAFEPEADAVLVGFHLPRGGFATAVLRELIEAAADSDLA' A
#
# COMPACT_ATOMS: atom_id res chain seq x y z
N MET A 1 -2.27 9.46 29.38
CA MET A 1 -2.38 9.02 27.97
C MET A 1 -1.66 10.04 27.11
N SER A 2 -0.49 9.71 26.58
CA SER A 2 0.21 10.58 25.64
C SER A 2 -0.42 10.41 24.26
N GLN A 3 -0.94 11.49 23.69
CA GLN A 3 -1.38 11.48 22.30
C GLN A 3 -0.16 11.67 21.39
N GLU A 4 0.18 10.62 20.64
CA GLU A 4 1.27 10.69 19.67
C GLU A 4 0.79 11.25 18.33
N ARG A 5 1.64 12.05 17.69
CA ARG A 5 1.35 12.61 16.37
C ARG A 5 1.70 11.61 15.28
N ARG A 6 0.78 11.37 14.36
CA ARG A 6 0.99 10.58 13.15
C ARG A 6 0.75 11.43 11.91
N SER A 7 1.58 11.26 10.89
CA SER A 7 1.36 11.93 9.60
C SER A 7 0.11 11.37 8.93
N LEU A 8 -0.71 12.25 8.36
CA LEU A 8 -1.96 11.87 7.69
C LEU A 8 -1.73 11.21 6.32
N ARG A 9 -0.64 11.55 5.65
CA ARG A 9 -0.23 10.96 4.37
C ARG A 9 1.04 10.15 4.54
N LEU A 10 1.12 9.04 3.82
CA LEU A 10 2.30 8.18 3.75
C LEU A 10 3.14 8.57 2.53
N ALA A 11 4.39 8.96 2.73
CA ALA A 11 5.29 9.25 1.63
C ALA A 11 5.82 7.95 1.01
N VAL A 12 5.35 7.64 -0.20
CA VAL A 12 5.88 6.56 -1.05
C VAL A 12 7.00 7.14 -1.89
N ARG A 13 8.21 6.57 -1.79
CA ARG A 13 9.39 7.05 -2.50
C ARG A 13 9.90 6.00 -3.48
N GLU A 14 10.51 6.46 -4.56
CA GLU A 14 11.15 5.59 -5.56
C GLU A 14 10.19 4.50 -6.08
N LEU A 15 8.96 4.91 -6.38
CA LEU A 15 7.94 4.01 -6.88
C LEU A 15 8.30 3.56 -8.30
N ALA A 16 8.39 2.25 -8.49
CA ALA A 16 8.68 1.60 -9.75
C ALA A 16 7.73 0.44 -9.99
N PHE A 17 7.48 0.15 -11.27
CA PHE A 17 6.61 -0.94 -11.71
C PHE A 17 7.25 -1.68 -12.88
N GLU A 18 7.24 -3.00 -12.82
CA GLU A 18 7.66 -3.86 -13.93
C GLU A 18 6.52 -4.85 -14.24
N PRO A 19 5.96 -4.84 -15.47
CA PRO A 19 4.93 -5.79 -15.86
C PRO A 19 5.55 -7.18 -16.02
N GLU A 20 4.84 -8.19 -15.52
CA GLU A 20 5.14 -9.61 -15.67
C GLU A 20 3.96 -10.30 -16.38
N ALA A 21 4.13 -11.57 -16.75
CA ALA A 21 3.14 -12.30 -17.55
C ALA A 21 1.70 -12.22 -16.98
N ASP A 22 1.53 -12.36 -15.67
CA ASP A 22 0.24 -12.35 -14.98
C ASP A 22 0.23 -11.43 -13.75
N ALA A 23 1.21 -10.54 -13.63
CA ALA A 23 1.41 -9.73 -12.43
C ALA A 23 2.09 -8.40 -12.75
N VAL A 24 2.21 -7.56 -11.73
CA VAL A 24 3.06 -6.37 -11.76
C VAL A 24 3.97 -6.42 -10.53
N LEU A 25 5.27 -6.40 -10.76
CA LEU A 25 6.24 -6.20 -9.68
C LEU A 25 6.25 -4.73 -9.31
N VAL A 26 6.03 -4.43 -8.02
CA VAL A 26 5.98 -3.05 -7.51
C VAL A 26 7.09 -2.84 -6.48
N GLY A 27 7.97 -1.88 -6.73
CA GLY A 27 9.04 -1.47 -5.81
C GLY A 27 8.76 -0.09 -5.23
N PHE A 28 8.96 0.10 -3.93
CA PHE A 28 8.89 1.40 -3.26
C PHE A 28 9.55 1.38 -1.88
N HIS A 29 9.90 2.57 -1.38
CA HIS A 29 10.39 2.79 -0.02
C HIS A 29 9.37 3.51 0.85
N LEU A 30 9.19 3.03 2.09
CA LEU A 30 8.32 3.63 3.11
C LEU A 30 9.12 4.06 4.34
N PRO A 31 8.69 5.13 5.05
CA PRO A 31 9.25 5.45 6.35
C PRO A 31 8.97 4.31 7.36
N ARG A 32 9.80 4.22 8.40
CA ARG A 32 9.56 3.30 9.53
C ARG A 32 8.13 3.47 10.06
N GLY A 33 7.44 2.34 10.25
CA GLY A 33 6.04 2.32 10.70
C GLY A 33 5.01 2.56 9.60
N GLY A 34 5.43 2.69 8.33
CA GLY A 34 4.58 2.56 7.16
C GLY A 34 4.27 1.10 6.84
N PHE A 35 3.11 0.85 6.26
CA PHE A 35 2.66 -0.50 5.87
C PHE A 35 2.50 -0.56 4.36
N ALA A 36 3.05 -1.61 3.73
CA ALA A 36 2.94 -1.80 2.27
C ALA A 36 1.49 -1.94 1.81
N THR A 37 0.63 -2.51 2.64
CA THR A 37 -0.80 -2.67 2.36
C THR A 37 -1.53 -1.34 2.14
N ALA A 38 -1.08 -0.25 2.78
CA ALA A 38 -1.64 1.08 2.54
C ALA A 38 -1.35 1.57 1.12
N VAL A 39 -0.24 1.15 0.51
CA VAL A 39 0.07 1.44 -0.91
C VAL A 39 -0.75 0.53 -1.81
N LEU A 40 -0.75 -0.78 -1.54
CA LEU A 40 -1.47 -1.76 -2.36
C LEU A 40 -2.98 -1.49 -2.43
N ARG A 41 -3.57 -1.01 -1.32
CA ARG A 41 -4.98 -0.62 -1.25
C ARG A 41 -5.36 0.50 -2.21
N GLU A 42 -4.41 1.36 -2.57
CA GLU A 42 -4.63 2.45 -3.53
C GLU A 42 -4.36 2.01 -4.98
N LEU A 43 -3.66 0.88 -5.18
CA LEU A 43 -3.30 0.36 -6.51
C LEU A 43 -4.27 -0.72 -7.01
N ILE A 44 -4.94 -1.41 -6.10
CA ILE A 44 -5.79 -2.56 -6.41
C ILE A 44 -7.20 -2.25 -5.95
N GLU A 45 -8.16 -2.35 -6.87
CA GLU A 45 -9.57 -2.48 -6.51
C GLU A 45 -9.76 -3.89 -5.92
N ALA A 46 -9.68 -4.00 -4.60
CA ALA A 46 -10.14 -5.20 -3.93
C ALA A 46 -11.65 -5.28 -4.11
N ALA A 47 -12.15 -6.35 -4.75
CA ALA A 47 -13.56 -6.66 -4.71
C ALA A 47 -13.97 -6.72 -3.23
N ALA A 48 -15.03 -5.99 -2.85
CA ALA A 48 -15.62 -6.16 -1.53
C ALA A 48 -15.90 -7.65 -1.33
N ASP A 49 -15.52 -8.21 -0.16
CA ASP A 49 -15.72 -9.63 0.17
C ASP A 49 -17.06 -10.12 -0.39
N SER A 50 -17.00 -10.84 -1.50
CA SER A 50 -18.19 -11.36 -2.20
C SER A 50 -18.41 -12.83 -1.89
N ASP A 51 -17.72 -13.37 -0.89
CA ASP A 51 -17.91 -14.73 -0.38
C ASP A 51 -18.04 -14.72 1.15
N LEU A 52 -19.18 -14.19 1.61
CA LEU A 52 -19.83 -14.69 2.81
C LEU A 52 -21.33 -14.91 2.49
N ALA A 53 -21.59 -15.73 1.47
CA ALA A 53 -22.90 -16.26 1.14
C ALA A 53 -22.97 -17.76 1.51
#